data_AF-A0A1G6W0V7-F1
#
_entry.id   AF-A0A1G6W0V7-F1
#
_cell.length_a   1.000
_cell.length_b   1.000
_cell.length_c   1.000
_cell.angle_alpha   90.00
_cell.angle_beta   90.00
_cell.angle_gamma   90.00
#
_symmetry.space_group_name_H-M   'P 1'
#
loop_
_entity.id
_entity.type
_entity.pdbx_description
1 polymer ?
#
loop_
_entity_poly.entity_id
_entity_poly.type
_entity_poly.pdbx_seq_one_letter_code
_entity_poly.pdbx_strand_id
1 'polypeptide(L)'
;MSNIWSSLSEAQAIIINGVLTVFAAAVGVLLGRLLFSGKVKNITEAIEASQQVVDTHLSKMDETLEKINDKANGLDEILSAVTERLNKTAYEADLGDEEVEGISERVSDLPQTHLASVVDSDNGASRDEIRSLWRDISDYIEEIASNPAIDGRTRAKYFRIDRRAYRDLINALLYDDRISKSTAEAAEEAYALRNSFRRRELDPTKHELDRMKQLKEVVLAQESEDA
;
A
#
# COMPACT_ATOMS: atom_id res chain seq x y z
N MET A 1 -51.76 -44.33 -35.08
CA MET A 1 -51.46 -44.61 -33.66
C MET A 1 -52.06 -43.52 -32.77
N SER A 2 -53.38 -43.32 -32.82
CA SER A 2 -54.06 -42.19 -32.15
C SER A 2 -55.32 -42.60 -31.37
N ASN A 3 -55.55 -43.90 -31.18
CA ASN A 3 -56.78 -44.44 -30.59
C ASN A 3 -56.56 -45.22 -29.28
N ILE A 4 -55.40 -45.06 -28.62
CA ILE A 4 -55.13 -45.69 -27.31
C ILE A 4 -55.54 -44.75 -26.15
N TRP A 5 -55.77 -43.47 -26.43
CA TRP A 5 -56.03 -42.45 -25.40
C TRP A 5 -57.50 -42.23 -25.05
N SER A 6 -58.45 -42.76 -25.82
CA SER A 6 -59.88 -42.44 -25.66
C SER A 6 -60.69 -43.44 -24.83
N SER A 7 -60.05 -44.42 -24.18
CA SER A 7 -60.75 -45.41 -23.34
C SER A 7 -60.14 -45.61 -21.94
N LEU A 8 -59.36 -44.65 -21.44
CA LEU A 8 -59.00 -44.64 -20.02
C LEU A 8 -60.14 -43.97 -19.25
N SER A 9 -60.72 -44.72 -18.32
CA SER A 9 -61.71 -44.23 -17.35
C SER A 9 -61.20 -42.94 -16.72
N GLU A 10 -62.10 -41.97 -16.50
CA GLU A 10 -61.80 -40.66 -15.88
C GLU A 10 -60.99 -40.79 -14.57
N ALA A 11 -61.16 -41.90 -13.85
CA ALA A 11 -60.38 -42.26 -12.67
C ALA A 11 -58.91 -42.63 -12.97
N GLN A 12 -58.62 -43.27 -14.10
CA GLN A 12 -57.26 -43.60 -14.52
C GLN A 12 -56.49 -42.36 -15.00
N ALA A 13 -57.17 -41.38 -15.60
CA ALA A 13 -56.55 -40.11 -16.00
C ALA A 13 -56.05 -39.30 -14.78
N ILE A 14 -56.80 -39.30 -13.68
CA ILE A 14 -56.40 -38.66 -12.41
C ILE A 14 -55.17 -39.36 -11.82
N ILE A 15 -55.15 -40.70 -11.81
CA ILE A 15 -54.00 -41.48 -11.31
C ILE A 15 -52.75 -41.22 -12.17
N ILE A 16 -52.89 -41.16 -13.50
CA ILE A 16 -51.78 -40.89 -14.41
C ILE A 16 -51.22 -39.48 -14.18
N ASN A 17 -52.06 -38.46 -14.04
CA ASN A 17 -51.60 -37.09 -13.75
C ASN A 17 -50.93 -36.97 -12.36
N GLY A 18 -51.43 -37.70 -11.36
CA GLY A 18 -50.80 -37.79 -10.04
C GLY A 18 -49.40 -38.39 -10.13
N VAL A 19 -49.25 -39.54 -10.80
CA VAL A 19 -47.96 -40.19 -11.02
C VAL A 19 -47.01 -39.29 -11.81
N LEU A 20 -47.49 -38.62 -12.85
CA LEU A 20 -46.69 -37.74 -13.70
C LEU A 20 -46.18 -36.51 -12.94
N THR A 21 -47.00 -35.95 -12.04
CA THR A 21 -46.61 -34.81 -11.18
C THR A 21 -45.54 -35.24 -10.18
N VAL A 22 -45.69 -36.41 -9.56
CA VAL A 22 -44.67 -36.96 -8.65
C VAL A 22 -43.37 -37.24 -9.40
N PHE A 23 -43.45 -37.76 -10.62
CA PHE A 23 -42.27 -38.01 -11.47
C PHE A 23 -41.58 -36.69 -11.86
N ALA A 24 -42.35 -35.68 -12.25
CA ALA A 24 -41.83 -34.35 -12.57
C ALA A 24 -41.14 -33.70 -11.35
N ALA A 25 -41.72 -33.84 -10.16
CA ALA A 25 -41.11 -33.37 -8.92
C ALA A 25 -39.80 -34.11 -8.61
N ALA A 26 -39.78 -35.44 -8.74
CA ALA A 26 -38.57 -36.24 -8.52
C ALA A 26 -37.44 -35.89 -9.50
N VAL A 27 -37.78 -35.71 -10.78
CA VAL A 27 -36.83 -35.27 -11.82
C VAL A 27 -36.35 -33.84 -11.53
N GLY A 28 -37.23 -32.94 -11.10
CA GLY A 28 -36.86 -31.58 -10.70
C GLY A 28 -35.87 -31.55 -9.54
N VAL A 29 -36.05 -32.40 -8.53
CA VAL A 29 -35.12 -32.53 -7.39
C VAL A 29 -33.76 -33.09 -7.84
N LEU A 30 -33.75 -34.08 -8.73
CA LEU A 30 -32.51 -34.64 -9.29
C LEU A 30 -31.73 -33.61 -10.11
N LEU A 31 -32.41 -32.86 -10.98
CA LEU A 31 -31.81 -31.80 -11.79
C LEU A 31 -31.30 -30.65 -10.91
N GLY A 32 -32.07 -30.27 -9.88
CA GLY A 32 -31.65 -29.28 -8.90
C GLY A 32 -30.37 -29.72 -8.19
N ARG A 33 -30.32 -30.95 -7.67
CA ARG A 33 -29.13 -31.49 -7.01
C ARG A 33 -27.91 -31.47 -7.94
N LEU A 34 -28.07 -31.82 -9.20
CA LEU A 34 -26.96 -31.88 -10.17
C LEU A 34 -26.45 -30.47 -10.54
N LEU A 35 -27.34 -29.50 -10.74
CA LEU A 35 -26.98 -28.11 -11.05
C LEU A 35 -26.34 -27.38 -9.86
N PHE A 36 -26.81 -27.62 -8.64
CA PHE A 36 -26.30 -26.94 -7.45
C PHE A 36 -25.06 -27.61 -6.85
N SER A 37 -24.86 -28.93 -7.05
CA SER A 37 -23.69 -29.66 -6.53
C SER A 37 -22.36 -29.12 -7.07
N GLY A 38 -22.28 -28.73 -8.35
CA GLY A 38 -21.04 -28.22 -8.92
C GLY A 38 -20.66 -26.83 -8.40
N LYS A 39 -21.65 -25.95 -8.21
CA LYS A 39 -21.42 -24.59 -7.71
C LYS A 39 -20.99 -24.56 -6.24
N VAL A 40 -21.58 -25.41 -5.40
CA VAL A 40 -21.21 -25.49 -3.98
C VAL A 40 -19.79 -26.00 -3.81
N LYS A 41 -19.37 -27.00 -4.62
CA LYS A 41 -18.02 -27.54 -4.58
C LYS A 41 -16.96 -26.47 -4.91
N ASN A 42 -17.22 -25.63 -5.91
CA ASN A 42 -16.32 -24.52 -6.26
C ASN A 42 -16.22 -23.46 -5.15
N ILE A 43 -17.31 -23.21 -4.41
CA ILE A 43 -17.30 -22.27 -3.28
C ILE A 43 -16.48 -22.84 -2.12
N THR A 44 -16.62 -24.13 -1.82
CA THR A 44 -15.81 -24.80 -0.79
C THR A 44 -14.33 -24.79 -1.16
N GLU A 45 -13.98 -25.11 -2.41
CA GLU A 45 -12.59 -25.04 -2.90
C GLU A 45 -12.04 -23.61 -2.86
N ALA A 46 -12.84 -22.60 -3.19
CA ALA A 46 -12.43 -21.20 -3.08
C ALA A 46 -12.24 -20.75 -1.63
N ILE A 47 -13.05 -21.25 -0.69
CA ILE A 47 -12.92 -20.98 0.74
C ILE A 47 -11.65 -21.64 1.28
N GLU A 48 -11.39 -22.90 0.95
CA GLU A 48 -10.16 -23.61 1.34
C GLU A 48 -8.91 -22.92 0.78
N ALA A 49 -8.93 -22.50 -0.49
CA ALA A 49 -7.85 -21.74 -1.10
C ALA A 49 -7.66 -20.37 -0.39
N SER A 50 -8.74 -19.68 -0.04
CA SER A 50 -8.67 -18.43 0.72
C SER A 50 -8.10 -18.64 2.13
N GLN A 51 -8.49 -19.72 2.81
CA GLN A 51 -7.97 -20.07 4.14
C GLN A 51 -6.47 -20.30 4.08
N GLN A 52 -5.99 -21.04 3.08
CA GLN A 52 -4.57 -21.31 2.87
C GLN A 52 -3.76 -20.04 2.59
N VAL A 53 -4.31 -19.10 1.83
CA VAL A 53 -3.68 -17.79 1.58
C VAL A 53 -3.59 -16.98 2.86
N VAL A 54 -4.64 -16.98 3.69
CA VAL A 54 -4.65 -16.29 4.99
C VAL A 54 -3.60 -16.88 5.93
N ASP A 55 -3.52 -18.20 6.05
CA ASP A 55 -2.52 -18.87 6.91
C ASP A 55 -1.09 -18.58 6.45
N THR A 56 -0.86 -18.54 5.14
CA THR A 56 0.43 -18.16 4.56
C THR A 56 0.78 -16.70 4.88
N HIS A 57 -0.21 -15.81 4.85
CA HIS A 57 -0.01 -14.40 5.17
C HIS A 57 0.25 -14.18 6.65
N LEU A 58 -0.40 -14.92 7.55
CA LEU A 58 -0.15 -14.87 8.98
C LEU A 58 1.25 -15.36 9.32
N SER A 59 1.69 -16.47 8.74
CA SER A 59 3.06 -16.97 8.95
C SER A 59 4.13 -15.99 8.47
N LYS A 60 3.91 -15.31 7.33
CA LYS A 60 4.80 -14.24 6.87
C LYS A 60 4.77 -13.03 7.78
N MET A 61 3.61 -12.67 8.34
CA MET A 61 3.52 -11.58 9.31
C MET A 61 4.33 -11.90 10.58
N ASP A 62 4.22 -13.11 11.11
CA ASP A 62 5.01 -13.54 12.27
C ASP A 62 6.52 -13.45 11.97
N GLU A 63 6.97 -13.91 10.81
CA GLU A 63 8.38 -13.79 10.39
C GLU A 63 8.82 -12.33 10.25
N THR A 64 7.94 -11.43 9.79
CA THR A 64 8.25 -9.99 9.74
C THR A 64 8.28 -9.35 11.11
N LEU A 65 7.42 -9.76 12.04
CA LEU A 65 7.41 -9.27 13.41
C LEU A 65 8.66 -9.71 14.16
N GLU A 66 9.11 -10.96 13.95
CA GLU A 66 10.38 -11.45 14.49
C GLU A 66 11.56 -10.62 13.98
N LYS A 67 11.64 -10.38 12.67
CA LYS A 67 12.69 -9.51 12.07
C LYS A 67 12.63 -8.07 12.58
N ILE A 68 11.45 -7.54 12.87
CA ILE A 68 11.29 -6.20 13.46
C ILE A 68 11.79 -6.21 14.92
N ASN A 69 11.46 -7.24 15.69
CA ASN A 69 11.91 -7.41 17.06
C ASN A 69 13.44 -7.53 17.14
N ASP A 70 14.04 -8.31 16.24
CA ASP A 70 15.50 -8.45 16.15
C ASP A 70 16.18 -7.12 15.80
N LYS A 71 15.60 -6.35 14.88
CA LYS A 71 16.09 -5.00 14.56
C LYS A 71 15.92 -4.02 15.71
N ALA A 72 14.84 -4.13 16.49
CA ALA A 72 14.62 -3.31 17.68
C ALA A 72 15.65 -3.63 18.76
N ASN A 73 15.95 -4.90 19.00
CA ASN A 73 17.02 -5.31 19.92
C ASN A 73 18.40 -4.82 19.44
N GLY A 74 18.66 -4.85 18.14
CA GLY A 74 19.89 -4.28 17.56
C GLY A 74 19.99 -2.76 17.73
N LEU A 75 18.87 -2.04 17.79
CA LEU A 75 18.87 -0.60 18.08
C LEU A 75 19.27 -0.31 19.53
N ASP A 76 18.87 -1.14 20.50
CA ASP A 76 19.29 -0.99 21.90
C ASP A 76 20.81 -1.19 22.06
N GLU A 77 21.40 -2.10 21.29
CA GLU A 77 22.85 -2.30 21.25
C GLU A 77 23.59 -1.10 20.65
N ILE A 78 23.05 -0.53 19.55
CA ILE A 78 23.58 0.70 18.95
C ILE A 78 23.45 1.89 19.91
N LEU A 79 22.31 2.04 20.59
CA LEU A 79 22.07 3.11 21.57
C LEU A 79 23.02 3.00 22.76
N SER A 80 23.29 1.78 23.23
CA SER A 80 24.27 1.53 24.28
C SER A 80 25.68 1.93 23.83
N ALA A 81 26.08 1.54 22.61
CA ALA A 81 27.38 1.90 22.04
C ALA A 81 27.53 3.42 21.79
N VAL A 82 26.45 4.11 21.41
CA VAL A 82 26.42 5.57 21.25
C VAL A 82 26.54 6.26 22.61
N THR A 83 25.83 5.77 23.62
CA THR A 83 25.90 6.30 25.00
C THR A 83 27.30 6.13 25.59
N GLU A 84 27.95 5.01 25.34
CA GLU A 84 29.32 4.76 25.78
C GLU A 84 30.33 5.69 25.07
N ARG A 85 30.16 5.92 23.76
CA ARG A 85 30.96 6.90 23.00
C ARG A 85 30.75 8.34 23.48
N LEU A 86 29.52 8.71 23.81
CA LEU A 86 29.20 10.02 24.39
C LEU A 86 29.85 10.20 25.76
N ASN A 87 29.76 9.21 26.64
CA ASN A 87 30.43 9.25 27.93
C ASN A 87 31.96 9.33 27.78
N LYS A 88 32.55 8.59 26.83
CA LYS A 88 33.99 8.67 26.54
C LYS A 88 34.40 10.06 26.01
N THR A 89 33.58 10.67 25.17
CA THR A 89 33.82 12.03 24.65
C THR A 89 33.66 13.08 25.76
N ALA A 90 32.72 12.88 26.68
CA ALA A 90 32.57 13.72 27.87
C ALA A 90 33.78 13.63 28.82
N TYR A 91 34.39 12.44 28.96
CA TYR A 91 35.66 12.28 29.69
C TYR A 91 36.88 12.89 28.99
N GLU A 92 36.90 12.94 27.66
CA GLU A 92 37.95 13.62 26.89
C GLU A 92 37.79 15.16 26.89
N ALA A 93 36.56 15.67 27.09
CA ALA A 93 36.27 17.09 27.23
C ALA A 93 36.62 17.68 28.62
N ASP A 94 36.71 16.83 29.66
CA ASP A 94 37.06 17.21 31.05
C ASP A 94 38.57 17.47 31.26
N LEU A 95 39.39 17.32 30.21
CA LEU A 95 40.82 17.67 30.22
C LEU A 95 41.13 18.98 29.45
N GLY A 96 40.10 19.68 28.98
CA GLY A 96 40.17 20.96 28.27
C GLY A 96 39.57 22.11 29.08
N ASP A 97 40.01 22.25 30.32
CA ASP A 97 39.60 23.27 31.28
C ASP A 97 40.30 24.61 30.95
N GLU A 98 39.61 25.55 30.29
CA GLU A 98 39.83 27.02 30.44
C GLU A 98 38.87 27.97 29.67
N GLU A 99 37.84 27.52 28.93
CA GLU A 99 37.02 28.45 28.12
C GLU A 99 35.48 28.33 28.24
N VAL A 100 34.92 27.75 29.31
CA VAL A 100 33.45 27.55 29.45
C VAL A 100 32.88 28.05 30.78
N GLU A 101 33.35 29.20 31.29
CA GLU A 101 32.71 29.88 32.43
C GLU A 101 31.42 30.65 32.07
N GLY A 102 30.85 30.45 30.87
CA GLY A 102 29.65 31.15 30.39
C GLY A 102 28.36 30.33 30.23
N ILE A 103 28.40 29.00 30.39
CA ILE A 103 27.27 28.12 30.00
C ILE A 103 26.61 27.42 31.21
N SER A 104 27.27 27.35 32.36
CA SER A 104 26.80 26.54 33.51
C SER A 104 25.65 27.17 34.31
N GLU A 105 25.46 28.49 34.28
CA GLU A 105 24.43 29.16 35.09
C GLU A 105 23.01 29.13 34.49
N ARG A 106 22.79 28.47 33.34
CA ARG A 106 21.48 28.41 32.66
C ARG A 106 20.77 27.06 32.69
N VAL A 107 21.33 26.04 33.35
CA VAL A 107 20.79 24.67 33.31
C VAL A 107 20.04 24.28 34.60
N SER A 108 19.91 25.18 35.58
CA SER A 108 19.29 24.84 36.88
C SER A 108 17.81 25.18 37.03
N ASP A 109 17.16 25.85 36.08
CA ASP A 109 15.71 26.13 36.13
C ASP A 109 14.98 25.54 34.93
N LEU A 110 14.53 24.29 35.08
CA LEU A 110 13.63 23.61 34.16
C LEU A 110 12.21 24.19 34.26
N PRO A 111 11.55 24.35 33.10
CA PRO A 111 10.25 23.72 32.91
C PRO A 111 10.34 22.71 31.76
N GLN A 112 9.87 21.47 32.01
CA GLN A 112 9.78 20.35 31.07
C GLN A 112 8.78 20.58 29.91
N THR A 113 8.94 21.63 29.12
CA THR A 113 8.04 21.91 27.97
C THR A 113 8.74 22.33 26.68
N HIS A 114 10.07 22.40 26.63
CA HIS A 114 10.78 22.81 25.40
C HIS A 114 12.06 21.99 25.18
N LEU A 115 11.90 20.76 24.66
CA LEU A 115 12.96 20.04 23.93
C LEU A 115 12.66 20.04 22.42
N ALA A 116 11.91 21.04 21.99
CA ALA A 116 11.86 21.54 20.63
C ALA A 116 12.45 22.96 20.65
N SER A 117 13.35 23.28 19.72
CA SER A 117 13.94 24.61 19.43
C SER A 117 15.31 24.99 20.03
N VAL A 118 16.29 24.10 19.99
CA VAL A 118 17.71 24.54 19.84
C VAL A 118 18.40 23.73 18.74
N VAL A 119 17.81 23.77 17.53
CA VAL A 119 18.55 23.77 16.27
C VAL A 119 17.87 24.86 15.45
N ASP A 120 18.51 26.01 15.38
CA ASP A 120 18.02 27.21 14.72
C ASP A 120 17.74 26.99 13.23
N SER A 121 16.53 27.37 12.80
CA SER A 121 16.22 27.99 11.50
C SER A 121 16.55 27.28 10.18
N ASP A 122 16.15 26.00 9.99
CA ASP A 122 16.01 25.43 8.63
C ASP A 122 14.84 24.43 8.45
N ASN A 123 14.05 24.17 9.49
CA ASN A 123 13.07 23.09 9.50
C ASN A 123 11.83 23.30 8.61
N GLY A 124 11.46 24.55 8.33
CA GLY A 124 10.41 24.87 7.35
C GLY A 124 10.83 24.55 5.92
N ALA A 125 12.12 24.74 5.60
CA ALA A 125 12.68 24.48 4.29
C ALA A 125 12.59 22.99 3.93
N SER A 126 12.92 22.09 4.87
CA SER A 126 12.89 20.64 4.65
C SER A 126 11.51 20.09 4.22
N ARG A 127 10.41 20.57 4.82
CA ARG A 127 9.06 20.13 4.44
C ARG A 127 8.61 20.71 3.12
N ASP A 128 8.93 21.98 2.90
CA ASP A 128 8.61 22.64 1.64
C ASP A 128 9.44 22.09 0.47
N GLU A 129 10.67 21.65 0.74
CA GLU A 129 11.50 20.90 -0.20
C GLU A 129 10.86 19.58 -0.59
N ILE A 130 10.44 18.73 0.37
CA ILE A 130 9.73 17.47 0.03
C ILE A 130 8.46 17.75 -0.77
N ARG A 131 7.71 18.80 -0.43
CA ARG A 131 6.53 19.21 -1.20
C ARG A 131 6.90 19.64 -2.62
N SER A 132 7.98 20.40 -2.79
CA SER A 132 8.48 20.84 -4.09
C SER A 132 8.93 19.64 -4.92
N LEU A 133 9.74 18.75 -4.36
CA LEU A 133 10.21 17.54 -5.03
C LEU A 133 9.04 16.64 -5.45
N TRP A 134 8.02 16.51 -4.59
CA TRP A 134 6.79 15.79 -4.95
C TRP A 134 6.04 16.46 -6.10
N ARG A 135 5.94 17.81 -6.11
CA ARG A 135 5.29 18.53 -7.22
C ARG A 135 6.00 18.24 -8.53
N ASP A 136 7.33 18.28 -8.55
CA ASP A 136 8.10 17.97 -9.77
C ASP A 136 7.82 16.55 -10.28
N ILE A 137 7.80 15.55 -9.37
CA ILE A 137 7.46 14.16 -9.70
C ILE A 137 6.01 14.05 -10.20
N SER A 138 5.06 14.72 -9.54
CA SER A 138 3.65 14.66 -9.93
C SER A 138 3.44 15.32 -11.28
N ASP A 139 4.01 16.50 -11.50
CA ASP A 139 3.84 17.27 -12.74
C ASP A 139 4.35 16.46 -13.94
N TYR A 140 5.49 15.78 -13.80
CA TYR A 140 6.00 14.86 -14.82
C TYR A 140 5.02 13.70 -15.12
N ILE A 141 4.45 13.08 -14.08
CA ILE A 141 3.45 12.01 -14.25
C ILE A 141 2.16 12.54 -14.91
N GLU A 142 1.71 13.74 -14.56
CA GLU A 142 0.55 14.39 -15.19
C GLU A 142 0.86 14.75 -16.66
N GLU A 143 2.10 15.13 -16.96
CA GLU A 143 2.57 15.40 -18.32
C GLU A 143 2.50 14.14 -19.20
N ILE A 144 3.03 13.00 -18.72
CA ILE A 144 2.90 11.71 -19.41
C ILE A 144 1.42 11.37 -19.64
N ALA A 145 0.58 11.49 -18.60
CA ALA A 145 -0.85 11.20 -18.70
C ALA A 145 -1.59 12.12 -19.68
N SER A 146 -1.11 13.34 -19.89
CA SER A 146 -1.73 14.34 -20.77
C SER A 146 -1.15 14.36 -22.19
N ASN A 147 -0.14 13.53 -22.47
CA ASN A 147 0.55 13.49 -23.76
C ASN A 147 -0.44 13.39 -24.96
N PRO A 148 -0.38 14.32 -25.93
CA PRO A 148 -1.24 14.32 -27.12
C PRO A 148 -1.17 13.06 -27.98
N ALA A 149 -0.03 12.34 -27.95
CA ALA A 149 0.19 11.12 -28.71
C ALA A 149 -0.59 9.91 -28.15
N ILE A 150 -1.11 10.00 -26.92
CA ILE A 150 -1.95 8.97 -26.32
C ILE A 150 -3.37 9.05 -26.92
N ASP A 151 -3.95 7.88 -27.21
CA ASP A 151 -5.34 7.79 -27.65
C ASP A 151 -6.29 8.55 -26.72
N GLY A 152 -7.24 9.29 -27.30
CA GLY A 152 -8.12 10.19 -26.56
C GLY A 152 -8.98 9.47 -25.51
N ARG A 153 -9.35 8.20 -25.74
CA ARG A 153 -10.07 7.40 -24.73
C ARG A 153 -9.18 7.06 -23.54
N THR A 154 -7.95 6.64 -23.79
CA THR A 154 -6.98 6.32 -22.73
C THR A 154 -6.59 7.56 -21.95
N ARG A 155 -6.36 8.68 -22.63
CA ARG A 155 -6.11 9.97 -21.97
C ARG A 155 -7.31 10.40 -21.11
N ALA A 156 -8.54 10.26 -21.61
CA ALA A 156 -9.75 10.53 -20.82
C ALA A 156 -9.91 9.60 -19.61
N LYS A 157 -9.44 8.34 -19.70
CA LYS A 157 -9.38 7.40 -18.56
C LYS A 157 -8.47 7.97 -17.47
N TYR A 158 -7.25 8.44 -17.81
CA TYR A 158 -6.34 9.04 -16.83
C TYR A 158 -6.91 10.31 -16.19
N PHE A 159 -7.52 11.20 -16.97
CA PHE A 159 -8.13 12.43 -16.45
C PHE A 159 -9.30 12.20 -15.47
N ARG A 160 -9.91 11.02 -15.48
CA ARG A 160 -10.99 10.66 -14.54
C ARG A 160 -10.47 10.18 -13.19
N ILE A 161 -9.19 9.83 -13.10
CA ILE A 161 -8.57 9.39 -11.84
C ILE A 161 -8.40 10.62 -10.95
N ASP A 162 -8.88 10.53 -9.71
CA ASP A 162 -8.75 11.62 -8.74
C ASP A 162 -7.27 11.85 -8.39
N ARG A 163 -6.84 13.11 -8.36
CA ARG A 163 -5.48 13.51 -7.96
C ARG A 163 -5.11 13.09 -6.53
N ARG A 164 -6.11 12.81 -5.68
CA ARG A 164 -5.91 12.23 -4.34
C ARG A 164 -5.53 10.76 -4.38
N ALA A 165 -5.82 10.08 -5.49
CA ALA A 165 -5.57 8.67 -5.72
C ALA A 165 -4.39 8.48 -6.69
N TYR A 166 -3.26 9.14 -6.42
CA TYR A 166 -2.09 9.16 -7.31
C TYR A 166 -1.54 7.76 -7.61
N ARG A 167 -1.67 6.81 -6.67
CA ARG A 167 -1.35 5.39 -6.89
C ARG A 167 -2.15 4.79 -8.04
N ASP A 168 -3.42 5.14 -8.19
CA ASP A 168 -4.27 4.60 -9.26
C ASP A 168 -3.81 5.12 -10.62
N LEU A 169 -3.34 6.38 -10.68
CA LEU A 169 -2.77 6.96 -11.90
C LEU A 169 -1.45 6.27 -12.27
N ILE A 170 -0.54 6.09 -11.30
CA ILE A 170 0.75 5.40 -11.51
C ILE A 170 0.50 3.97 -12.01
N ASN A 171 -0.41 3.23 -11.37
CA ASN A 171 -0.74 1.87 -11.78
C ASN A 171 -1.40 1.80 -13.16
N ALA A 172 -2.25 2.78 -13.50
CA ALA A 172 -2.85 2.85 -14.83
C ALA A 172 -1.81 3.13 -15.91
N LEU A 173 -0.86 4.01 -15.66
CA LEU A 173 0.24 4.31 -16.58
C LEU A 173 1.20 3.13 -16.75
N LEU A 174 1.52 2.43 -15.65
CA LEU A 174 2.34 1.22 -15.70
C LEU A 174 1.64 0.10 -16.48
N TYR A 175 0.34 -0.10 -16.24
CA TYR A 175 -0.45 -1.12 -16.95
C TYR A 175 -0.53 -0.86 -18.45
N ASP A 176 -0.56 0.41 -18.86
CA ASP A 176 -0.60 0.81 -20.26
C ASP A 176 0.82 1.01 -20.85
N ASP A 177 1.87 0.51 -20.19
CA ASP A 177 3.30 0.59 -20.55
C ASP A 177 3.78 2.02 -20.88
N ARG A 178 3.22 3.04 -20.20
CA ARG A 178 3.60 4.46 -20.37
C ARG A 178 4.73 4.88 -19.46
N ILE A 179 4.93 4.15 -18.38
CA ILE A 179 6.06 4.34 -17.47
C ILE A 179 6.72 3.00 -17.23
N SER A 180 8.04 3.03 -17.05
CA SER A 180 8.79 1.84 -16.66
C SER A 180 8.39 1.39 -15.26
N LYS A 181 8.65 0.11 -14.95
CA LYS A 181 8.40 -0.43 -13.61
C LYS A 181 9.21 0.31 -12.54
N SER A 182 10.46 0.67 -12.81
CA SER A 182 11.31 1.43 -11.87
C SER A 182 10.75 2.83 -11.61
N THR A 183 10.25 3.51 -12.64
CA THR A 183 9.59 4.82 -12.51
C THR A 183 8.33 4.72 -11.66
N ALA A 184 7.52 3.68 -11.88
CA ALA A 184 6.31 3.45 -11.10
C ALA A 184 6.64 3.20 -9.61
N GLU A 185 7.59 2.31 -9.33
CA GLU A 185 8.03 2.01 -7.95
C GLU A 185 8.58 3.27 -7.25
N ALA A 186 9.42 4.05 -7.93
CA ALA A 186 9.97 5.28 -7.39
C ALA A 186 8.89 6.33 -7.10
N ALA A 187 7.92 6.50 -8.01
CA ALA A 187 6.80 7.41 -7.83
C ALA A 187 5.87 7.00 -6.68
N GLU A 188 5.61 5.69 -6.51
CA GLU A 188 4.82 5.19 -5.38
C GLU A 188 5.53 5.40 -4.04
N GLU A 189 6.84 5.18 -3.99
CA GLU A 189 7.65 5.43 -2.79
C GLU A 189 7.67 6.94 -2.44
N ALA A 190 7.85 7.80 -3.44
CA ALA A 190 7.81 9.25 -3.25
C ALA A 190 6.44 9.72 -2.73
N TYR A 191 5.36 9.14 -3.26
CA TYR A 191 4.01 9.41 -2.78
C TYR A 191 3.81 8.96 -1.32
N ALA A 192 4.32 7.78 -0.96
CA ALA A 192 4.26 7.25 0.40
C ALA A 192 5.03 8.15 1.38
N LEU A 193 6.25 8.55 1.01
CA LEU A 193 7.12 9.41 1.81
C LEU A 193 6.48 10.79 2.03
N ARG A 194 5.96 11.42 0.98
CA ARG A 194 5.23 12.69 1.09
C ARG A 194 4.02 12.56 2.01
N ASN A 195 3.29 11.45 1.94
CA ASN A 195 2.11 11.23 2.77
C ASN A 195 2.44 10.95 4.23
N SER A 196 3.59 10.34 4.55
CA SER A 196 4.00 10.16 5.94
C SER A 196 4.21 11.51 6.64
N PHE A 197 4.77 12.51 5.94
CA PHE A 197 4.95 13.85 6.50
C PHE A 197 3.68 14.69 6.58
N ARG A 198 2.59 14.26 5.93
CA ARG A 198 1.31 14.97 6.07
C ARG A 198 0.67 14.77 7.45
N ARG A 199 1.03 13.68 8.15
CA ARG A 199 0.47 13.31 9.46
C ARG A 199 1.48 13.39 10.60
N ARG A 200 2.78 13.44 10.28
CA ARG A 200 3.86 13.51 11.28
C ARG A 200 4.06 14.97 11.71
N GLU A 201 4.26 15.14 13.01
CA GLU A 201 4.64 16.43 13.60
C GLU A 201 6.15 16.68 13.53
N LEU A 202 6.95 15.62 13.37
CA LEU A 202 8.40 15.68 13.17
C LEU A 202 8.77 16.14 11.76
N ASP A 203 9.83 16.94 11.68
CA ASP A 203 10.39 17.38 10.40
C ASP A 203 11.14 16.25 9.68
N PRO A 204 11.23 16.30 8.35
CA PRO A 204 11.98 15.32 7.58
C PRO A 204 13.44 15.28 7.98
N THR A 205 13.96 14.07 8.15
CA THR A 205 15.40 13.87 8.31
C THR A 205 16.13 14.16 6.99
N LYS A 206 17.42 14.51 7.07
CA LYS A 206 18.27 14.69 5.88
C LYS A 206 18.27 13.45 4.98
N HIS A 207 18.25 12.26 5.58
CA HIS A 207 18.16 11.00 4.85
C HIS A 207 16.86 10.89 4.04
N GLU A 208 15.72 11.27 4.60
CA GLU A 208 14.44 11.25 3.89
C GLU A 208 14.39 12.28 2.75
N LEU A 209 15.00 13.45 2.94
CA LEU A 209 15.18 14.44 1.87
C LEU A 209 16.06 13.92 0.73
N ASP A 210 17.23 13.38 1.06
CA ASP A 210 18.14 12.81 0.07
C ASP A 210 17.49 11.63 -0.66
N ARG A 211 16.70 10.83 0.04
CA ARG A 211 15.89 9.77 -0.57
C ARG A 211 14.87 10.33 -1.55
N MET A 212 14.14 11.38 -1.19
CA MET A 212 13.17 12.03 -2.09
C MET A 212 13.84 12.58 -3.35
N LYS A 213 15.06 13.13 -3.23
CA LYS A 213 15.86 13.61 -4.38
C LYS A 213 16.24 12.47 -5.31
N GLN A 214 16.74 11.35 -4.77
CA GLN A 214 17.05 10.15 -5.56
C GLN A 214 15.81 9.61 -6.29
N LEU A 215 14.64 9.58 -5.62
CA LEU A 215 13.40 9.12 -6.24
C LEU A 215 12.98 10.03 -7.40
N LYS A 216 13.14 11.35 -7.25
CA LYS A 216 12.91 12.31 -8.33
C LYS A 216 13.84 12.03 -9.52
N GLU A 217 15.13 11.83 -9.27
CA GLU A 217 16.11 11.54 -10.32
C GLU A 217 15.74 10.28 -11.11
N VAL A 218 15.31 9.20 -10.43
CA VAL A 218 14.86 7.96 -11.09
C VAL A 218 13.63 8.21 -11.96
N VAL A 219 12.66 8.98 -11.47
CA VAL A 219 11.42 9.26 -12.22
C VAL A 219 11.71 10.10 -13.46
N LEU A 220 12.53 11.14 -13.33
CA LEU A 220 12.88 12.04 -14.43
C LEU A 220 13.90 11.46 -15.40
N ALA A 221 14.70 10.46 -15.00
CA ALA A 221 15.65 9.80 -15.90
C ALA A 221 14.94 9.16 -17.11
N GLN A 222 13.70 8.70 -16.96
CA GLN A 222 12.94 8.15 -18.07
C GLN A 222 12.64 9.20 -19.16
N GLU A 223 12.52 10.48 -18.80
CA GLU A 223 12.32 11.57 -19.76
C GLU A 223 13.47 11.61 -20.78
N SER A 224 14.69 11.29 -20.33
CA SER A 224 15.89 11.31 -21.17
C SER A 224 16.02 10.10 -22.11
N GLU A 225 15.29 9.01 -21.86
CA GLU A 225 15.29 7.82 -22.72
C GLU A 225 14.24 7.93 -23.84
N ASP A 226 13.17 8.68 -23.61
CA ASP A 226 12.04 8.84 -24.54
C ASP A 226 12.17 10.08 -25.47
N ALA A 227 13.15 10.97 -25.22
CA ALA A 227 13.44 12.19 -26.01
C ALA A 227 14.44 11.95 -27.16
#